data_AF-A0A7Y3T479-F1
#
_entry.id   AF-A0A7Y3T479-F1
#
_cell.length_a   1.000
_cell.length_b   1.000
_cell.length_c   1.000
_cell.angle_alpha   90.00
_cell.angle_beta   90.00
_cell.angle_gamma   90.00
#
_symmetry.space_group_name_H-M   'P 1'
#
loop_
_entity.id
_entity.type
_entity.pdbx_description
1 polymer ?
#
loop_
_entity_poly.entity_id
_entity_poly.type
_entity_poly.pdbx_seq_one_letter_code
_entity_poly.pdbx_strand_id
1 'polypeptide(L)'
;MSEPIKEPGYRSTRRYLWGSFYLAWTVIIILTGAAAYGSEQAVAFGTIVIPSMVALIVGVLGVHRGFGSVDFRSQALALSPDREDRP
;
A
#
# COMPACT_ATOMS: atom_id res chain seq x y z
N MET A 1 -12.26 -12.06 -32.47
CA MET A 1 -12.22 -12.53 -31.09
C MET A 1 -11.26 -11.62 -30.34
N SER A 2 -11.79 -10.73 -29.50
CA SER A 2 -11.00 -9.85 -28.63
C SER A 2 -10.19 -10.71 -27.65
N GLU A 3 -8.86 -10.56 -27.65
CA GLU A 3 -8.00 -11.23 -26.68
C GLU A 3 -8.44 -10.87 -25.25
N PRO A 4 -8.54 -11.86 -24.33
CA PRO A 4 -8.86 -11.58 -22.95
C PRO A 4 -7.72 -10.79 -22.30
N ILE A 5 -8.07 -9.72 -21.57
CA ILE A 5 -7.10 -8.88 -20.85
C ILE A 5 -6.29 -9.78 -19.90
N LYS A 6 -4.99 -9.92 -20.17
CA LYS A 6 -4.08 -10.74 -19.38
C LYS A 6 -3.76 -10.04 -18.06
N GLU A 7 -4.24 -10.61 -16.95
CA GLU A 7 -3.99 -10.09 -15.61
C GLU A 7 -2.47 -10.03 -15.34
N PRO A 8 -1.92 -8.86 -14.95
CA PRO A 8 -0.49 -8.73 -14.79
C PRO A 8 0.02 -9.50 -13.56
N GLY A 9 1.15 -10.19 -13.71
CA GLY A 9 1.72 -11.15 -12.73
C GLY A 9 2.33 -10.56 -11.45
N TYR A 10 1.87 -9.39 -10.96
CA TYR A 10 2.46 -8.67 -9.82
C TYR A 10 2.15 -9.29 -8.43
N ARG A 11 1.95 -10.60 -8.34
CA ARG A 11 1.62 -11.29 -7.07
C ARG A 11 2.69 -11.11 -5.99
N SER A 12 3.96 -11.06 -6.35
CA SER A 12 5.07 -10.85 -5.39
C SER A 12 5.06 -9.44 -4.80
N THR A 13 4.86 -8.42 -5.64
CA THR A 13 4.83 -7.01 -5.25
C THR A 13 3.68 -6.73 -4.29
N ARG A 14 2.49 -7.31 -4.55
CA ARG A 14 1.33 -7.17 -3.65
C ARG A 14 1.60 -7.76 -2.26
N ARG A 15 2.25 -8.94 -2.17
CA ARG A 15 2.59 -9.57 -0.89
C ARG A 15 3.60 -8.74 -0.10
N TYR A 16 4.60 -8.19 -0.78
CA TYR A 16 5.60 -7.34 -0.13
C TYR A 16 4.97 -6.07 0.46
N LEU A 17 4.10 -5.39 -0.29
CA LEU A 17 3.39 -4.20 0.20
C LEU A 17 2.58 -4.49 1.46
N TRP A 18 1.77 -5.55 1.45
CA TRP A 18 1.01 -5.94 2.63
C TRP A 18 1.91 -6.40 3.79
N GLY A 19 2.99 -7.11 3.50
CA GLY A 19 3.98 -7.52 4.51
C GLY A 19 4.61 -6.32 5.22
N SER A 20 5.07 -5.32 4.47
CA SER A 20 5.62 -4.07 5.02
C SER A 20 4.59 -3.30 5.85
N PHE A 21 3.32 -3.25 5.40
CA PHE A 21 2.24 -2.61 6.15
C PHE A 21 2.00 -3.27 7.51
N TYR A 22 1.87 -4.60 7.56
CA TYR A 22 1.67 -5.31 8.82
C TYR A 22 2.89 -5.23 9.73
N LEU A 23 4.11 -5.31 9.18
CA LEU A 23 5.33 -5.17 9.97
C LEU A 23 5.43 -3.80 10.64
N ALA A 24 5.08 -2.72 9.94
CA ALA A 24 5.08 -1.37 10.49
C ALA A 24 4.11 -1.22 11.67
N TRP A 25 2.90 -1.79 11.56
CA TRP A 25 1.95 -1.83 12.67
C TRP A 25 2.46 -2.64 13.86
N THR A 26 3.06 -3.80 13.61
CA THR A 26 3.65 -4.64 14.66
C THR A 26 4.71 -3.88 15.45
N VAL A 27 5.60 -3.15 14.78
CA VAL A 27 6.63 -2.32 15.43
C VAL A 27 5.99 -1.24 16.33
N ILE A 28 4.97 -0.54 15.83
CA ILE A 28 4.24 0.48 16.60
C ILE A 28 3.60 -0.15 17.86
N ILE A 29 2.92 -1.29 17.71
CA ILE A 29 2.22 -1.96 18.82
C ILE A 29 3.22 -2.43 19.88
N ILE A 30 4.34 -3.03 19.47
CA ILE A 30 5.38 -3.50 20.39
C ILE A 30 5.96 -2.33 21.20
N LEU A 31 6.35 -1.24 20.53
CA LEU A 31 6.90 -0.06 21.21
C LEU A 31 5.87 0.58 22.14
N THR A 32 4.62 0.68 21.70
CA THR A 32 3.53 1.25 22.50
C THR A 32 3.27 0.39 23.74
N GLY A 33 3.24 -0.93 23.60
CA GLY A 33 3.10 -1.87 24.72
C GLY A 33 4.27 -1.75 25.70
N ALA A 34 5.51 -1.77 25.21
CA ALA A 34 6.70 -1.63 26.05
C ALA A 34 6.73 -0.28 26.80
N ALA A 35 6.33 0.81 26.15
CA ALA A 35 6.18 2.11 26.79
C ALA A 35 5.09 2.10 27.87
N ALA A 36 3.94 1.43 27.62
CA ALA A 36 2.88 1.27 28.60
C ALA A 36 3.30 0.44 29.83
N TYR A 37 4.25 -0.49 29.68
CA TYR A 37 4.88 -1.21 30.78
C TYR A 37 5.99 -0.41 31.49
N GLY A 38 6.19 0.87 31.15
CA GLY A 38 7.14 1.75 31.82
C GLY A 38 8.57 1.71 31.26
N SER A 39 8.80 1.15 30.07
CA SER A 39 10.13 1.18 29.45
C SER A 39 10.49 2.57 28.94
N GLU A 40 11.42 3.24 29.63
CA GLU A 40 11.94 4.56 29.21
C GLU A 40 12.60 4.51 27.83
N GLN A 41 13.30 3.41 27.52
CA GLN A 41 13.91 3.22 26.20
C GLN A 41 12.84 3.15 25.10
N ALA A 42 11.72 2.47 25.33
CA ALA A 42 10.65 2.39 24.35
C ALA A 42 10.03 3.77 24.07
N VAL A 43 9.85 4.59 25.12
CA VAL A 43 9.38 5.98 24.97
C VAL A 43 10.36 6.82 24.16
N ALA A 44 11.66 6.71 24.45
CA ALA A 44 12.71 7.43 23.72
C ALA A 44 12.73 7.07 22.23
N PHE A 45 12.71 5.77 21.91
CA PHE A 45 12.67 5.28 20.52
C PHE A 45 11.36 5.66 19.82
N GLY A 46 10.24 5.71 20.54
CA GLY A 46 8.92 6.03 19.99
C GLY A 46 8.89 7.35 19.21
N THR A 47 9.66 8.35 19.66
CA THR A 47 9.72 9.68 19.03
C THR A 47 10.21 9.66 17.57
N ILE A 48 11.05 8.69 17.21
CA ILE A 48 11.61 8.54 15.85
C ILE A 48 10.89 7.41 15.10
N VAL A 49 10.69 6.28 15.76
CA VAL A 49 10.19 5.07 15.12
C VAL A 49 8.72 5.23 14.73
N ILE A 50 7.88 5.82 15.59
CA ILE A 50 6.44 5.93 15.30
C ILE A 50 6.19 6.81 14.06
N PRO A 51 6.73 8.04 13.93
CA PRO A 51 6.57 8.84 12.71
C PRO A 51 7.08 8.13 11.46
N SER A 52 8.21 7.41 11.57
CA SER A 52 8.80 6.65 10.46
C SER A 52 7.89 5.51 10.00
N MET A 53 7.32 4.74 10.94
CA MET A 53 6.38 3.65 10.61
C MET A 53 5.07 4.19 10.02
N VAL A 54 4.58 5.33 10.52
CA VAL A 54 3.39 6.00 9.93
C VAL A 54 3.69 6.45 8.50
N ALA A 55 4.86 7.05 8.23
CA ALA A 55 5.25 7.43 6.89
C ALA A 55 5.32 6.22 5.93
N LEU A 56 5.84 5.07 6.40
CA LEU A 56 5.82 3.82 5.64
C LEU A 56 4.41 3.32 5.36
N ILE A 57 3.52 3.34 6.36
CA ILE A 57 2.12 2.94 6.20
C ILE A 57 1.42 3.81 5.16
N VAL A 58 1.57 5.14 5.25
CA VAL A 58 0.99 6.09 4.29
C VAL A 58 1.57 5.87 2.90
N GLY A 59 2.88 5.69 2.77
CA GLY A 59 3.54 5.41 1.50
C GLY A 59 3.01 4.12 0.85
N VAL A 60 2.90 3.04 1.62
CA VAL A 60 2.37 1.75 1.13
C VAL A 60 0.90 1.84 0.75
N LEU A 61 0.05 2.46 1.58
CA LEU A 61 -1.37 2.66 1.27
C LEU A 61 -1.56 3.56 0.05
N GLY A 62 -0.75 4.61 -0.08
CA GLY A 62 -0.75 5.54 -1.20
C GLY A 62 -0.37 4.84 -2.51
N VAL A 63 0.72 4.06 -2.50
CA VAL A 63 1.11 3.21 -3.64
C VAL A 63 -0.01 2.23 -3.97
N HIS A 64 -0.53 1.50 -2.98
CA HIS A 64 -1.56 0.50 -3.22
C HIS A 64 -2.84 1.08 -3.83
N ARG A 65 -3.33 2.20 -3.30
CA ARG A 65 -4.53 2.88 -3.81
C ARG A 65 -4.28 3.60 -5.14
N GLY A 66 -3.13 4.26 -5.27
CA GLY A 66 -2.73 5.00 -6.47
C GLY A 66 -2.61 4.07 -7.68
N PHE A 67 -1.78 3.03 -7.58
CA PHE A 67 -1.61 2.06 -8.66
C PHE A 67 -2.91 1.30 -8.97
N GLY A 68 -3.72 0.98 -7.94
CA GLY A 68 -5.03 0.36 -8.17
C GLY A 68 -5.97 1.25 -9.00
N SER A 69 -6.07 2.54 -8.68
CA SER A 69 -6.93 3.48 -9.42
C SER A 69 -6.50 3.69 -10.87
N VAL A 70 -5.18 3.74 -11.12
CA VAL A 70 -4.62 3.89 -12.48
C VAL A 70 -4.86 2.64 -13.32
N ASP A 71 -4.72 1.45 -12.73
CA ASP A 71 -4.97 0.18 -13.42
C ASP A 71 -6.46 0.03 -13.78
N PHE A 72 -7.38 0.40 -12.88
CA PHE A 72 -8.81 0.44 -13.22
C PHE A 72 -9.11 1.44 -14.34
N ARG A 73 -8.48 2.63 -14.31
CA ARG A 73 -8.65 3.64 -15.36
C ARG A 73 -8.12 3.15 -16.71
N SER A 74 -6.96 2.51 -16.75
CA SER A 74 -6.37 2.00 -18.00
C SER A 74 -7.25 0.90 -18.59
N GLN A 75 -7.78 0.00 -17.77
CA GLN A 75 -8.75 -1.02 -18.20
C GLN A 75 -10.04 -0.38 -18.76
N ALA A 76 -10.59 0.63 -18.08
CA ALA A 76 -11.78 1.34 -18.56
C ALA A 76 -11.58 2.04 -19.91
N LEU A 77 -10.40 2.64 -20.13
CA LEU A 77 -10.02 3.24 -21.42
C LEU A 77 -9.84 2.18 -22.51
N ALA A 78 -9.18 1.06 -22.20
CA ALA A 78 -8.99 -0.04 -23.15
C ALA A 78 -10.31 -0.71 -23.57
N LEU A 79 -11.32 -0.73 -22.68
CA LEU A 79 -12.67 -1.23 -22.96
C LEU A 79 -13.57 -0.23 -23.69
N SER A 80 -13.14 1.04 -23.87
CA SER A 80 -13.89 2.08 -24.57
C SER A 80 -13.23 2.55 -25.88
N PRO A 81 -12.84 1.68 -26.82
CA PRO A 81 -12.24 2.10 -28.09
C PRO A 81 -13.24 2.80 -29.03
N ASP A 82 -14.55 2.62 -28.81
CA ASP A 82 -15.64 2.93 -29.76
C ASP A 82 -16.28 4.33 -29.60
N ARG A 83 -15.66 5.24 -28.83
CA ARG A 83 -16.21 6.60 -28.60
C ARG A 83 -15.67 7.66 -29.57
N GLU A 84 -14.63 7.34 -30.34
CA GLU A 84 -14.00 8.24 -31.33
C GLU A 84 -14.69 8.20 -32.70
N ASP A 85 -15.47 7.16 -33.02
CA ASP A 85 -16.07 6.92 -34.34
C ASP A 85 -17.57 7.26 -34.46
N ARG A 86 -18.11 8.14 -33.60
CA ARG A 86 -19.48 8.68 -33.81
C ARG A 86 -19.41 10.04 -34.54
N PRO A 87 -20.10 10.20 -35.69
CA PRO A 87 -20.15 11.46 -36.43
C PRO A 87 -20.85 12.58 -35.64
#